data_AF-A0A9X8H9J9-F1
#
_entry.id   AF-A0A9X8H9J9-F1
#
_cell.length_a   1.000
_cell.length_b   1.000
_cell.length_c   1.000
_cell.angle_alpha   90.00
_cell.angle_beta   90.00
_cell.angle_gamma   90.00
#
_symmetry.space_group_name_H-M   'P 1'
#
loop_
_entity.id
_entity.type
_entity.pdbx_description
1 polymer ?
#
loop_
_entity_poly.entity_id
_entity_poly.type
_entity_poly.pdbx_seq_one_letter_code
_entity_poly.pdbx_strand_id
1 'polypeptide(L)'
;MVVICRALSQELSLPGLEACAVDVIRILQTSDSYGAVPPIVSNLVLCLVIATVSFLLQASTGNYSHVDRLWSITPVLYSWNYLFVAWSRGLAADVRLVVLVLLITQWGCRLTFNFYRKGGYQWTAE
;
A
#
# COMPACT_ATOMS: atom_id res chain seq x y z
N MET A 1 -16.96 17.34 18.87
CA MET A 1 -15.61 16.89 19.32
C MET A 1 -15.68 15.68 20.26
N VAL A 2 -16.48 15.70 21.34
CA VAL A 2 -16.61 14.57 22.31
C VAL A 2 -17.17 13.28 21.68
N VAL A 3 -18.12 13.37 20.75
CA VAL A 3 -18.70 12.21 20.06
C VAL A 3 -17.66 11.49 19.20
N ILE A 4 -16.84 12.24 18.46
CA ILE A 4 -15.75 11.69 17.64
C ILE A 4 -14.71 11.03 18.54
N CYS A 5 -14.32 11.68 19.65
CA CYS A 5 -13.35 11.13 20.58
C CYS A 5 -13.83 9.82 21.23
N ARG A 6 -15.14 9.74 21.56
CA ARG A 6 -15.74 8.50 22.09
C ARG A 6 -15.82 7.40 21.05
N ALA A 7 -16.25 7.69 19.83
CA ALA A 7 -16.25 6.71 18.74
C ALA A 7 -14.84 6.20 18.45
N LEU A 8 -13.86 7.10 18.32
CA LEU A 8 -12.46 6.72 18.08
C LEU A 8 -11.86 5.93 19.24
N SER A 9 -12.21 6.27 20.49
CA SER A 9 -11.81 5.47 21.67
C SER A 9 -12.45 4.09 21.71
N GLN A 10 -13.64 3.93 21.14
CA GLN A 10 -14.36 2.67 21.08
C GLN A 10 -13.80 1.78 19.97
N GLU A 11 -13.51 2.33 18.79
CA GLU A 11 -12.85 1.61 17.70
C GLU A 11 -11.40 1.22 18.04
N LEU A 12 -10.67 2.10 18.75
CA LEU A 12 -9.30 1.83 19.21
C LEU A 12 -9.24 1.05 20.54
N SER A 13 -10.37 0.48 20.99
CA SER A 13 -10.40 -0.46 22.10
C SER A 13 -9.91 -1.84 21.62
N LEU A 14 -9.33 -2.65 22.53
CA LEU A 14 -8.88 -4.01 22.19
C LEU A 14 -9.97 -4.86 21.49
N PRO A 15 -11.25 -4.86 21.95
CA PRO A 15 -12.32 -5.57 21.25
C PRO A 15 -12.61 -5.03 19.84
N GLY A 16 -12.49 -3.72 19.63
CA GLY A 16 -12.67 -3.09 18.31
C GLY A 16 -11.58 -3.50 17.33
N LEU A 17 -10.32 -3.52 17.81
CA LEU A 17 -9.17 -4.01 17.04
C LEU A 17 -9.30 -5.49 16.67
N GLU A 18 -9.72 -6.34 17.62
CA GLU A 18 -9.96 -7.76 17.36
C GLU A 18 -11.07 -7.99 16.32
N ALA A 19 -12.19 -7.26 16.44
CA ALA A 19 -13.28 -7.32 15.46
C ALA A 19 -12.80 -6.91 14.06
N CYS A 20 -12.07 -5.80 13.95
CA CYS A 20 -11.49 -5.33 12.70
C CYS A 20 -10.53 -6.35 12.08
N ALA A 21 -9.68 -7.00 12.88
CA ALA A 21 -8.76 -8.03 12.39
C ALA A 21 -9.51 -9.25 11.85
N VAL A 22 -10.54 -9.71 12.56
CA VAL A 22 -11.40 -10.82 12.11
C VAL A 22 -12.13 -10.47 10.82
N ASP A 23 -12.63 -9.23 10.68
CA ASP A 23 -13.30 -8.77 9.47
C ASP A 23 -12.36 -8.73 8.26
N VAL A 24 -11.12 -8.27 8.43
CA VAL A 24 -10.11 -8.32 7.37
C VAL A 24 -9.85 -9.76 6.93
N ILE A 25 -9.67 -10.69 7.87
CA ILE A 25 -9.46 -12.11 7.56
C ILE A 25 -10.68 -12.70 6.84
N ARG A 26 -11.89 -12.40 7.32
CA ARG A 26 -13.14 -12.85 6.70
C ARG A 26 -13.26 -12.35 5.27
N ILE A 27 -12.99 -11.06 5.02
CA ILE A 27 -13.01 -10.47 3.67
C ILE A 27 -12.06 -11.22 2.75
N LEU A 28 -10.84 -11.50 3.20
CA LEU A 28 -9.83 -12.21 2.40
C LEU A 28 -10.22 -13.66 2.11
N GLN A 29 -10.88 -14.34 3.05
CA GLN A 29 -11.34 -15.72 2.87
C GLN A 29 -12.61 -15.85 2.02
N THR A 30 -13.47 -14.85 2.04
CA THR A 30 -14.78 -14.88 1.35
C THR A 30 -14.71 -14.32 -0.07
N SER A 31 -13.65 -13.58 -0.41
CA SER A 31 -13.53 -12.94 -1.72
C SER A 31 -13.12 -13.96 -2.79
N ASP A 32 -13.97 -14.17 -3.79
CA ASP A 32 -13.71 -15.09 -4.91
C ASP A 32 -12.57 -14.64 -5.84
N SER A 33 -12.25 -13.34 -5.82
CA SER A 33 -11.17 -12.76 -6.64
C SER A 33 -10.53 -11.55 -5.96
N TYR A 34 -9.31 -11.22 -6.38
CA TYR A 34 -8.60 -10.04 -5.87
C TYR A 34 -9.37 -8.73 -6.10
N GLY A 35 -10.04 -8.60 -7.26
CA GLY A 35 -10.84 -7.42 -7.58
C GLY A 35 -12.08 -7.24 -6.70
N ALA A 36 -12.56 -8.33 -6.09
CA ALA A 36 -13.66 -8.26 -5.14
C ALA A 36 -13.23 -7.68 -3.77
N VAL A 37 -11.94 -7.77 -3.42
CA VAL A 37 -11.41 -7.24 -2.16
C VAL A 37 -11.48 -5.71 -2.15
N PRO A 38 -11.97 -5.06 -1.07
CA PRO A 38 -11.94 -3.61 -0.96
C PRO A 38 -10.51 -3.05 -1.11
N PRO A 39 -10.33 -1.90 -1.79
CA PRO A 39 -8.99 -1.42 -2.14
C PRO A 39 -8.12 -1.07 -0.93
N ILE A 40 -8.73 -0.75 0.22
CA ILE A 40 -7.99 -0.51 1.47
C ILE A 40 -7.39 -1.80 2.04
N VAL A 41 -8.13 -2.91 1.95
CA VAL A 41 -7.69 -4.22 2.43
C VAL A 41 -6.65 -4.80 1.48
N SER A 42 -6.85 -4.69 0.16
CA SER A 42 -5.87 -5.15 -0.82
C SER A 42 -4.54 -4.38 -0.72
N ASN A 43 -4.58 -3.06 -0.50
CA ASN A 43 -3.37 -2.26 -0.26
C ASN A 43 -2.71 -2.55 1.09
N LEU A 44 -3.49 -2.87 2.13
CA LEU A 44 -2.93 -3.34 3.40
C LEU A 44 -2.13 -4.63 3.19
N VAL A 45 -2.66 -5.58 2.43
CA VAL A 45 -1.94 -6.81 2.06
C VAL A 45 -0.68 -6.50 1.25
N LEU A 46 -0.74 -5.61 0.25
CA LEU A 46 0.45 -5.17 -0.49
C LEU A 46 1.51 -4.55 0.42
N CYS A 47 1.09 -3.73 1.37
CA CYS A 47 1.98 -3.10 2.36
C CYS A 47 2.66 -4.15 3.24
N LEU A 48 1.91 -5.15 3.73
CA LEU A 48 2.47 -6.26 4.51
C LEU A 48 3.47 -7.06 3.69
N VAL A 49 3.17 -7.37 2.42
CA VAL A 49 4.10 -8.08 1.53
C VAL A 49 5.39 -7.27 1.33
N ILE A 50 5.29 -5.97 1.04
CA ILE A 50 6.46 -5.10 0.85
C ILE A 50 7.28 -5.02 2.13
N ALA A 51 6.63 -4.90 3.30
CA ALA A 51 7.30 -4.85 4.59
C ALA A 51 8.01 -6.18 4.90
N THR A 52 7.36 -7.32 4.68
CA THR A 52 7.97 -8.65 4.89
C THR A 52 9.14 -8.87 3.94
N VAL A 53 8.99 -8.54 2.65
CA VAL A 53 10.10 -8.66 1.68
C VAL A 53 11.27 -7.76 2.09
N SER A 54 11.01 -6.52 2.48
CA SER A 54 12.05 -5.60 2.93
C SER A 54 12.76 -6.11 4.18
N PHE A 55 12.02 -6.69 5.13
CA PHE A 55 12.56 -7.30 6.34
C PHE A 55 13.45 -8.51 6.02
N LEU A 56 12.99 -9.42 5.15
CA LEU A 56 13.76 -10.59 4.74
C LEU A 56 15.03 -10.21 3.97
N LEU A 57 14.95 -9.21 3.10
CA LEU A 57 16.11 -8.69 2.37
C LEU A 57 17.13 -8.05 3.33
N GLN A 58 16.66 -7.24 4.29
CA GLN A 58 17.52 -6.69 5.33
C GLN A 58 18.17 -7.79 6.19
N ALA A 59 17.41 -8.81 6.61
CA ALA A 59 17.93 -9.91 7.42
C ALA A 59 18.99 -10.75 6.68
N SER A 60 18.86 -10.90 5.35
CA SER A 60 19.80 -11.67 4.54
C SER A 60 21.02 -10.87 4.07
N THR A 61 20.87 -9.58 3.79
CA THR A 61 21.95 -8.72 3.26
C THR A 61 22.65 -7.89 4.34
N GLY A 62 22.03 -7.71 5.50
CA GLY A 62 22.48 -6.77 6.53
C GLY A 62 22.25 -5.30 6.20
N ASN A 63 21.66 -4.99 5.02
CA ASN A 63 21.44 -3.62 4.58
C ASN A 63 20.00 -3.17 4.86
N TYR A 64 19.85 -2.06 5.59
CA TYR A 64 18.56 -1.53 6.02
C TYR A 64 17.87 -0.63 4.97
N SER A 65 18.57 -0.18 3.92
CA SER A 65 18.05 0.78 2.93
C SER A 65 17.13 0.21 1.86
N HIS A 66 16.77 -1.07 1.96
CA HIS A 66 15.83 -1.72 1.05
C HIS A 66 14.47 -1.01 0.99
N VAL A 67 13.98 -0.53 2.13
CA VAL A 67 12.76 0.30 2.21
C VAL A 67 12.92 1.61 1.44
N ASP A 68 14.07 2.27 1.59
CA ASP A 68 14.34 3.57 0.95
C ASP A 68 14.41 3.44 -0.58
N ARG A 69 14.99 2.34 -1.07
CA ARG A 69 15.04 2.01 -2.50
C ARG A 69 13.64 1.83 -3.11
N LEU A 70 12.70 1.26 -2.34
CA LEU A 70 11.33 1.00 -2.77
C LEU A 70 10.43 2.23 -2.65
N TRP A 71 10.80 3.23 -1.85
CA TRP A 71 9.98 4.41 -1.56
C TRP A 71 9.47 5.16 -2.80
N SER A 72 10.24 5.17 -3.89
CA SER A 72 9.83 5.81 -5.15
C SER A 72 8.77 5.02 -5.94
N ILE A 73 8.63 3.71 -5.66
CA ILE A 73 7.80 2.76 -6.40
C ILE A 73 6.50 2.46 -5.65
N THR A 74 6.56 2.38 -4.31
CA THR A 74 5.40 1.98 -3.49
C THR A 74 4.15 2.84 -3.70
N PRO A 75 4.22 4.19 -3.82
CA PRO A 75 3.01 5.00 -3.99
C PRO A 75 2.38 4.81 -5.37
N VAL A 76 3.21 4.56 -6.40
CA VAL A 76 2.74 4.20 -7.73
C VAL A 76 1.97 2.89 -7.66
N LEU A 77 2.55 1.83 -7.07
CA LEU A 77 1.89 0.54 -6.92
C LEU A 77 0.54 0.65 -6.19
N TYR A 78 0.47 1.39 -5.08
CA TYR A 78 -0.79 1.55 -4.35
C TYR A 78 -1.85 2.31 -5.14
N SER A 79 -1.46 3.41 -5.81
CA SER A 79 -2.41 4.19 -6.63
C SER A 79 -2.98 3.37 -7.79
N TRP A 80 -2.15 2.59 -8.48
CA TRP A 80 -2.58 1.68 -9.53
C TRP A 80 -3.48 0.57 -8.99
N ASN A 81 -3.26 0.12 -7.76
CA ASN A 81 -4.13 -0.86 -7.12
C ASN A 81 -5.56 -0.34 -6.93
N TYR A 82 -5.72 0.91 -6.48
CA TYR A 82 -7.03 1.54 -6.38
C TYR A 82 -7.76 1.55 -7.73
N LEU A 83 -7.04 1.92 -8.80
CA LEU A 83 -7.59 1.94 -10.15
C LEU A 83 -7.97 0.53 -10.65
N PHE A 84 -7.10 -0.46 -10.42
CA PHE A 84 -7.35 -1.85 -10.78
C PHE A 84 -8.59 -2.43 -10.09
N VAL A 85 -8.70 -2.24 -8.76
CA VAL A 85 -9.85 -2.72 -8.00
C VAL A 85 -11.13 -2.01 -8.44
N ALA A 86 -11.09 -0.69 -8.67
CA ALA A 86 -12.23 0.05 -9.19
C ALA A 86 -12.70 -0.48 -10.55
N TRP A 87 -11.76 -0.72 -11.47
CA TRP A 87 -12.04 -1.30 -12.78
C TRP A 87 -12.66 -2.69 -12.68
N SER A 88 -12.11 -3.55 -11.82
CA SER A 88 -12.60 -4.93 -11.63
C SER A 88 -14.02 -5.02 -11.07
N ARG A 89 -14.48 -3.97 -10.40
CA ARG A 89 -15.84 -3.83 -9.86
C ARG A 89 -16.83 -3.19 -10.83
N GLY A 90 -16.40 -2.92 -12.07
CA GLY A 90 -17.22 -2.25 -13.08
C GLY A 90 -17.57 -0.81 -12.71
N LEU A 91 -16.83 -0.19 -11.78
CA LEU A 91 -17.00 1.24 -11.49
C LEU A 91 -16.50 2.02 -12.70
N ALA A 92 -17.29 2.99 -13.16
CA ALA A 92 -16.85 3.90 -14.21
C ALA A 92 -15.52 4.54 -13.82
N ALA A 93 -14.62 4.69 -14.81
CA ALA A 93 -13.32 5.31 -14.59
C ALA A 93 -13.50 6.76 -14.12
N ASP A 94 -13.50 6.96 -12.81
CA ASP A 94 -13.58 8.29 -12.21
C ASP A 94 -12.36 9.09 -12.68
N VAL A 95 -12.62 10.16 -13.43
CA VAL A 95 -11.59 11.05 -13.97
C VAL A 95 -10.65 11.53 -12.87
N ARG A 96 -11.17 11.77 -11.66
CA ARG A 96 -10.36 12.19 -10.50
C ARG A 96 -9.35 11.11 -10.12
N LEU A 97 -9.78 9.85 -10.06
CA LEU A 97 -8.90 8.73 -9.72
C LEU A 97 -7.81 8.55 -10.79
N VAL A 98 -8.19 8.58 -12.08
CA VAL A 98 -7.24 8.45 -13.18
C VAL A 98 -6.20 9.56 -13.15
N VAL A 99 -6.61 10.81 -12.98
CA VAL A 99 -5.69 11.95 -12.87
C VAL A 99 -4.73 11.79 -11.70
N LEU A 100 -5.22 11.37 -10.52
CA LEU A 100 -4.36 11.13 -9.36
C LEU A 100 -3.32 10.04 -9.61
N VAL A 101 -3.73 8.92 -10.23
CA VAL A 101 -2.81 7.81 -10.56
C VAL A 101 -1.73 8.28 -11.53
N LEU A 102 -2.08 9.07 -12.54
CA LEU A 102 -1.11 9.60 -13.50
C LEU A 102 -0.13 10.59 -12.85
N LEU A 103 -0.61 11.48 -11.98
CA LEU A 103 0.24 12.42 -11.24
C LEU A 103 1.20 11.69 -10.30
N ILE A 104 0.73 10.69 -9.58
CA ILE A 104 1.55 9.85 -8.69
C ILE A 104 2.58 9.07 -9.51
N THR A 105 2.18 8.53 -10.66
CA THR A 105 3.11 7.83 -11.58
C THR A 105 4.21 8.77 -12.06
N GLN A 106 3.86 9.97 -12.52
CA GLN A 106 4.85 10.97 -12.97
C GLN A 106 5.81 11.39 -11.84
N TRP A 107 5.28 11.59 -10.63
CA TRP A 107 6.09 11.88 -9.45
C TRP A 107 7.02 10.72 -9.08
N GLY A 108 6.51 9.48 -9.11
CA GLY A 108 7.31 8.27 -8.89
C GLY A 108 8.44 8.15 -9.90
N CYS A 109 8.14 8.30 -11.19
CA CYS A 109 9.15 8.30 -12.27
C CYS A 109 10.25 9.34 -12.02
N ARG A 110 9.88 10.58 -11.62
CA ARG A 110 10.86 11.62 -11.26
C ARG A 110 11.77 11.17 -10.10
N LEU A 111 11.20 10.57 -9.05
CA LEU A 111 11.96 10.11 -7.89
C LEU A 111 12.85 8.91 -8.22
N THR A 112 12.34 7.92 -8.94
CA THR A 112 13.10 6.76 -9.40
C THR A 112 14.29 7.19 -10.27
N PHE A 113 14.08 8.14 -11.19
CA PHE A 113 15.17 8.72 -11.99
C PHE A 113 16.18 9.51 -11.13
N ASN A 114 15.72 10.18 -10.07
CA ASN A 114 16.60 10.86 -9.11
C ASN A 114 17.48 9.88 -8.33
N PHE A 115 16.88 8.80 -7.86
CA PHE A 115 17.57 7.78 -7.11
C PHE A 115 18.58 7.04 -8.00
N TYR A 116 18.19 6.72 -9.25
CA TYR A 116 19.08 6.13 -10.24
C TYR A 116 20.31 7.01 -10.52
N ARG A 117 20.13 8.32 -10.79
CA ARG A 117 21.27 9.20 -11.11
C ARG A 117 22.25 9.37 -9.95
N LYS A 118 21.77 9.22 -8.72
CA LYS A 118 22.58 9.31 -7.50
C LYS A 118 23.25 7.99 -7.13
N GLY A 119 23.09 6.94 -7.95
CA GLY A 119 23.71 5.63 -7.72
C GLY A 119 22.97 4.75 -6.72
N GLY A 120 21.74 5.08 -6.32
CA GLY A 120 21.01 4.37 -5.26
C GLY A 120 20.64 2.91 -5.59
N TYR A 121 20.69 2.52 -6.86
CA TYR A 121 20.48 1.12 -7.30
C TYR A 121 21.78 0.31 -7.47
N GLN A 122 22.93 0.86 -7.09
CA GLN A 122 24.17 0.08 -7.06
C GLN A 122 24.11 -0.91 -5.90
N TRP A 123 24.59 -2.14 -6.13
CA TRP A 123 24.60 -3.20 -5.10
C TRP A 123 25.37 -2.79 -3.84
N THR A 124 26.41 -1.97 -4.00
CA THR A 124 27.28 -1.47 -2.92
C THR A 124 26.81 -0.14 -2.31
N ALA A 125 25.77 0.49 -2.84
CA ALA A 125 25.28 1.75 -2.28
C ALA A 125 24.50 1.48 -0.99
N GLU A 126 24.98 2.00 0.14
CA GLU A 126 24.24 1.99 1.40
C GLU A 126 22.99 2.88 1.29
#